data_AF-A0A969WGE4-F1
#
_entry.id   AF-A0A969WGE4-F1
#
_cell.length_a   1.000
_cell.length_b   1.000
_cell.length_c   1.000
_cell.angle_alpha   90.00
_cell.angle_beta   90.00
_cell.angle_gamma   90.00
#
_symmetry.space_group_name_H-M   'P 1'
#
loop_
_entity.id
_entity.type
_entity.pdbx_description
1 polymer ?
#
loop_
_entity_poly.entity_id
_entity_poly.type
_entity_poly.pdbx_seq_one_letter_code
_entity_poly.pdbx_strand_id
1 'polypeptide(L)'
;MLKKSVHTQPKLIIVLLGVLFLLAGLFLFAGQTAAAQEGEEPDPEPAVAPVTNSLHPTFPLLDEDGNHVLETGKPVSTMQTCSGCHDAEFIAGHSFHADVGVSNMTEPGQTGNGRAWDTSLGLFGKWNPITYRYLSPEGDEVTDLTTPEWLKIFGVRHVGGGPAEYGRDGQPLTDLTPSVDSVETSIVDPATGERIPWDWSESGTVEMNCFLCHLPDPDNEARKTAIHEGNFQWANTATLAATGIVTQTTGGDWQWNEAAFDEDGNLTKGAISIQDPNNDNCGLCHGLVHVDAQTPMVLNECTPEQWSTITTGQIMSPQKISESGINLANKEELRRSWDIHTERVVQCTDCHYSLNNPVYYQELTESRPEHLQFDPRRIELGEYLYRPLHEFAKGQSAQGALAPGLDNTIRTCESCHEAATTHEWLPYTERHMTTLACESCHVPQMYA
;
A
#
# COMPACT_ATOMS: atom_id res chain seq x y z
N MET A 1 48.54 -49.84 76.45
CA MET A 1 47.28 -49.18 76.87
C MET A 1 47.08 -47.94 76.01
N LEU A 2 45.86 -47.77 75.49
CA LEU A 2 45.30 -46.64 74.72
C LEU A 2 45.86 -46.36 73.31
N LYS A 3 45.24 -47.03 72.32
CA LYS A 3 45.04 -46.53 70.95
C LYS A 3 44.16 -45.26 71.01
N LYS A 4 44.57 -44.19 70.35
CA LYS A 4 43.66 -43.20 69.74
C LYS A 4 43.99 -43.08 68.25
N SER A 5 43.08 -43.60 67.45
CA SER A 5 43.01 -43.40 66.00
C SER A 5 42.42 -42.02 65.75
N VAL A 6 43.12 -41.13 65.05
CA VAL A 6 42.51 -39.92 64.48
C VAL A 6 41.97 -40.31 63.11
N HIS A 7 40.65 -40.17 62.97
CA HIS A 7 39.89 -40.43 61.77
C HIS A 7 39.93 -39.15 60.93
N THR A 8 40.74 -39.11 59.87
CA THR A 8 40.64 -38.06 58.85
C THR A 8 39.34 -38.28 58.08
N GLN A 9 38.38 -37.38 58.24
CA GLN A 9 37.08 -37.51 57.59
C GLN A 9 37.20 -37.31 56.06
N PRO A 10 36.74 -38.29 55.24
CA PRO A 10 36.81 -38.20 53.79
C PRO A 10 35.87 -37.12 53.18
N LYS A 11 34.98 -36.54 53.99
CA LYS A 11 34.01 -35.54 53.54
C LYS A 11 34.64 -34.17 53.23
N LEU A 12 35.73 -33.78 53.91
CA LEU A 12 36.36 -32.48 53.69
C LEU A 12 37.18 -32.43 52.37
N ILE A 13 37.77 -33.56 51.99
CA ILE A 13 38.55 -33.70 50.74
C ILE A 13 37.60 -33.73 49.52
N ILE A 14 36.42 -34.35 49.64
CA ILE A 14 35.41 -34.38 48.57
C ILE A 14 34.80 -32.98 48.35
N VAL A 15 34.58 -32.21 49.41
CA VAL A 15 34.07 -30.82 49.29
C VAL A 15 35.13 -29.89 48.69
N LEU A 16 36.41 -30.02 49.06
CA LEU A 16 37.49 -29.23 48.43
C LEU A 16 37.72 -29.59 46.95
N LEU A 17 37.63 -30.89 46.59
CA LEU A 17 37.71 -31.32 45.18
C LEU A 17 36.50 -30.84 44.36
N GLY A 18 35.30 -30.85 44.95
CA GLY A 18 34.09 -30.34 44.30
C GLY A 18 34.14 -28.85 44.01
N VAL A 19 34.67 -28.03 44.94
CA VAL A 19 34.85 -26.59 44.73
C VAL A 19 35.96 -26.29 43.71
N LEU A 20 37.04 -27.10 43.68
CA LEU A 20 38.09 -26.96 42.66
C LEU A 20 37.59 -27.30 41.25
N PHE A 21 36.73 -28.31 41.11
CA PHE A 21 36.11 -28.68 39.84
C PHE A 21 35.08 -27.64 39.36
N LEU A 22 34.35 -27.01 40.28
CA LEU A 22 33.42 -25.92 39.96
C LEU A 22 34.16 -24.64 39.51
N LEU A 23 35.28 -24.30 40.15
CA LEU A 23 36.11 -23.15 39.74
C LEU A 23 36.86 -23.42 38.42
N ALA A 24 37.32 -24.65 38.17
CA ALA A 24 37.91 -25.03 36.88
C ALA A 24 36.88 -25.03 35.74
N GLY A 25 35.63 -25.43 36.01
CA GLY A 25 34.53 -25.34 35.04
C GLY A 25 34.13 -23.91 34.68
N LEU A 26 34.15 -22.99 35.65
CA LEU A 26 33.88 -21.56 35.41
C LEU A 26 34.97 -20.86 34.59
N PHE A 27 36.25 -21.26 34.75
CA PHE A 27 37.34 -20.77 33.88
C PHE A 27 37.32 -21.37 32.47
N LEU A 28 36.78 -22.59 32.29
CA LEU A 28 36.59 -23.19 30.96
C LEU A 28 35.39 -22.60 30.19
N PHE A 29 34.35 -22.13 30.89
CA PHE A 29 33.22 -21.45 30.25
C PHE A 29 33.47 -19.95 29.98
N ALA A 30 34.31 -19.28 30.76
CA ALA A 30 34.69 -17.88 30.50
C ALA A 30 35.82 -17.73 29.46
N GLY A 31 36.52 -18.82 29.10
CA GLY A 31 37.64 -18.83 28.14
C GLY A 31 37.27 -19.26 26.72
N GLN A 32 36.00 -19.59 26.44
CA GLN A 32 35.54 -19.94 25.08
C GLN A 32 34.84 -18.79 24.34
N THR A 33 34.76 -17.61 24.95
CA THR A 33 34.50 -16.35 24.23
C THR A 33 35.85 -15.71 23.84
N ALA A 34 36.47 -16.22 22.78
CA ALA A 34 37.49 -15.55 21.93
C ALA A 34 38.45 -16.59 21.32
N ALA A 35 37.98 -17.35 20.34
CA ALA A 35 38.79 -17.87 19.24
C ALA A 35 37.84 -18.49 18.19
N ALA A 36 36.91 -17.68 17.68
CA ALA A 36 36.39 -17.93 16.36
C ALA A 36 37.53 -17.60 15.41
N GLN A 37 38.00 -18.63 14.70
CA GLN A 37 38.89 -18.52 13.57
C GLN A 37 38.39 -17.38 12.67
N GLU A 38 39.28 -16.44 12.31
CA GLU A 38 39.09 -15.55 11.15
C GLU A 38 39.01 -16.45 9.91
N GLY A 39 37.84 -17.06 9.70
CA GLY A 39 37.41 -17.49 8.40
C GLY A 39 36.90 -16.25 7.72
N GLU A 40 37.54 -15.90 6.60
CA GLU A 40 37.01 -14.96 5.61
C GLU A 40 35.48 -15.16 5.55
N GLU A 41 34.71 -14.16 5.99
CA GLU A 41 33.29 -14.13 5.67
C GLU A 41 33.21 -14.27 4.15
N PRO A 42 32.43 -15.23 3.60
CA PRO A 42 32.19 -15.20 2.18
C PRO A 42 31.64 -13.81 1.89
N ASP A 43 32.29 -13.09 0.97
CA ASP A 43 31.80 -11.79 0.49
C ASP A 43 30.29 -11.88 0.38
N PRO A 44 29.52 -10.94 0.96
CA PRO A 44 28.09 -10.93 0.75
C PRO A 44 27.90 -11.03 -0.76
N GLU A 45 27.25 -12.12 -1.20
CA GLU A 45 26.85 -12.25 -2.60
C GLU A 45 26.24 -10.90 -2.93
N PRO A 46 26.77 -10.17 -3.93
CA PRO A 46 26.32 -8.83 -4.20
C PRO A 46 24.81 -8.94 -4.30
N ALA A 47 24.11 -8.26 -3.38
CA ALA A 47 22.67 -8.12 -3.45
C ALA A 47 22.39 -7.84 -4.91
N VAL A 48 21.67 -8.74 -5.58
CA VAL A 48 21.36 -8.60 -7.00
C VAL A 48 20.87 -7.18 -7.12
N ALA A 49 21.70 -6.31 -7.72
CA ALA A 49 21.37 -4.91 -7.80
C ALA A 49 19.96 -4.89 -8.36
N PRO A 50 19.00 -4.17 -7.73
CA PRO A 50 17.66 -4.10 -8.27
C PRO A 50 17.85 -3.80 -9.75
N VAL A 51 17.29 -4.64 -10.60
CA VAL A 51 17.36 -4.43 -12.04
C VAL A 51 16.80 -3.04 -12.22
N THR A 52 17.68 -2.05 -12.37
CA THR A 52 17.26 -0.66 -12.55
C THR A 52 16.45 -0.74 -13.81
N ASN A 53 15.13 -0.64 -13.67
CA ASN A 53 14.22 -0.86 -14.77
C ASN A 53 14.65 0.16 -15.83
N SER A 54 15.32 -0.33 -16.87
CA SER A 54 16.21 0.44 -17.75
C SER A 54 15.45 1.39 -18.69
N LEU A 55 14.20 1.69 -18.34
CA LEU A 55 13.25 2.47 -19.10
C LEU A 55 13.05 3.88 -18.53
N HIS A 56 13.32 4.11 -17.24
CA HIS A 56 13.24 5.46 -16.66
C HIS A 56 14.57 6.20 -16.82
N PRO A 57 14.60 7.31 -17.59
CA PRO A 57 15.76 8.20 -17.61
C PRO A 57 15.88 8.96 -16.28
N THR A 58 16.95 9.73 -16.12
CA THR A 58 16.96 10.81 -15.12
C THR A 58 16.00 11.91 -15.59
N PHE A 59 15.37 12.61 -14.65
CA PHE A 59 14.37 13.64 -14.93
C PHE A 59 14.41 14.74 -13.86
N PRO A 60 13.95 15.96 -14.17
CA PRO A 60 13.86 17.03 -13.19
C PRO A 60 12.67 16.83 -12.26
N LEU A 61 12.69 17.45 -11.09
CA LEU A 61 11.48 17.60 -10.27
C LEU A 61 10.92 19.00 -10.46
N LEU A 62 9.64 19.08 -10.81
CA LEU A 62 8.94 20.33 -11.14
C LEU A 62 7.83 20.63 -10.13
N ASP A 63 7.58 21.90 -9.86
CA ASP A 63 6.41 22.36 -9.10
C ASP A 63 5.16 22.48 -9.98
N GLU A 64 4.03 22.89 -9.39
CA GLU A 64 2.72 23.04 -10.05
C GLU A 64 2.75 23.96 -11.29
N ASP A 65 3.64 24.95 -11.29
CA ASP A 65 3.81 25.94 -12.34
C ASP A 65 4.78 25.44 -13.44
N GLY A 66 5.33 24.23 -13.28
CA GLY A 66 6.31 23.63 -14.18
C GLY A 66 7.74 24.16 -13.98
N ASN A 67 8.02 24.86 -12.88
CA ASN A 67 9.37 25.35 -12.58
C ASN A 67 10.15 24.33 -11.76
N HIS A 68 11.47 24.37 -11.84
CA HIS A 68 12.33 23.43 -11.12
C HIS A 68 12.27 23.66 -9.60
N VAL A 69 12.09 22.59 -8.82
CA VAL A 69 11.87 22.69 -7.36
C VAL A 69 13.06 23.30 -6.60
N LEU A 70 14.29 23.16 -7.09
CA LEU A 70 15.47 23.82 -6.48
C LEU A 70 15.44 25.34 -6.64
N GLU A 71 14.79 25.85 -7.69
CA GLU A 71 14.74 27.29 -7.94
C GLU A 71 13.64 27.96 -7.10
N THR A 72 12.51 27.27 -6.94
CA THR A 72 11.32 27.83 -6.29
C THR A 72 11.22 27.44 -4.81
N GLY A 73 11.80 26.31 -4.42
CA GLY A 73 11.62 25.72 -3.09
C GLY A 73 10.20 25.21 -2.84
N LYS A 74 9.34 25.20 -3.86
CA LYS A 74 7.94 24.76 -3.78
C LYS A 74 7.83 23.22 -3.70
N PRO A 75 6.65 22.68 -3.34
CA PRO A 75 6.37 21.26 -3.45
C PRO A 75 6.53 20.74 -4.88
N VAL A 76 6.89 19.46 -5.03
CA VAL A 76 6.85 18.79 -6.32
C VAL A 76 5.40 18.54 -6.76
N SER A 77 5.12 18.84 -8.02
CA SER A 77 3.94 18.38 -8.76
C SER A 77 4.31 17.08 -9.47
N THR A 78 3.65 15.98 -9.08
CA THR A 78 3.77 14.71 -9.80
C THR A 78 3.13 14.82 -11.18
N MET A 79 2.08 15.64 -11.29
CA MET A 79 1.39 15.88 -12.56
C MET A 79 2.30 16.61 -13.56
N GLN A 80 3.09 17.61 -13.15
CA GLN A 80 4.06 18.27 -14.04
C GLN A 80 5.31 17.43 -14.27
N THR A 81 5.87 16.84 -13.20
CA THR A 81 7.11 16.06 -13.25
C THR A 81 6.98 14.84 -14.18
N CYS A 82 5.94 14.04 -13.99
CA CYS A 82 5.74 12.82 -14.76
C CYS A 82 5.22 13.09 -16.17
N SER A 83 4.59 14.27 -16.41
CA SER A 83 4.12 14.68 -17.74
C SER A 83 5.23 14.88 -18.78
N GLY A 84 6.49 14.97 -18.35
CA GLY A 84 7.63 14.99 -19.26
C GLY A 84 7.78 13.72 -20.10
N CYS A 85 7.28 12.57 -19.61
CA CYS A 85 7.40 11.27 -20.29
C CYS A 85 6.08 10.49 -20.40
N HIS A 86 5.09 10.81 -19.58
CA HIS A 86 3.78 10.16 -19.55
C HIS A 86 2.67 11.18 -19.77
N ASP A 87 1.48 10.74 -20.16
CA ASP A 87 0.29 11.60 -20.15
C ASP A 87 -0.34 11.51 -18.76
N ALA A 88 0.17 12.29 -17.80
CA ALA A 88 -0.26 12.22 -16.41
C ALA A 88 -1.74 12.59 -16.25
N GLU A 89 -2.24 13.55 -17.03
CA GLU A 89 -3.66 13.93 -17.06
C GLU A 89 -4.54 12.77 -17.50
N PHE A 90 -4.18 12.09 -18.59
CA PHE A 90 -4.88 10.87 -19.01
C PHE A 90 -4.84 9.80 -17.92
N ILE A 91 -3.68 9.57 -17.31
CA ILE A 91 -3.50 8.57 -16.25
C ILE A 91 -4.43 8.86 -15.07
N ALA A 92 -4.42 10.09 -14.53
CA ALA A 92 -5.23 10.47 -13.37
C ALA A 92 -6.73 10.45 -13.70
N GLY A 93 -7.11 10.89 -14.91
CA GLY A 93 -8.49 10.88 -15.39
C GLY A 93 -9.03 9.47 -15.71
N HIS A 94 -8.17 8.47 -15.84
CA HIS A 94 -8.51 7.06 -16.06
C HIS A 94 -8.00 6.22 -14.90
N SER A 95 -8.36 6.62 -13.68
CA SER A 95 -7.99 5.96 -12.44
C SER A 95 -9.14 6.07 -11.44
N PHE A 96 -9.86 4.97 -11.21
CA PHE A 96 -10.81 4.93 -10.10
C PHE A 96 -10.13 5.10 -8.74
N HIS A 97 -8.83 4.80 -8.63
CA HIS A 97 -8.06 5.06 -7.40
C HIS A 97 -7.91 6.56 -7.12
N ALA A 98 -7.90 7.40 -8.17
CA ALA A 98 -7.93 8.85 -8.04
C ALA A 98 -9.37 9.39 -7.92
N ASP A 99 -10.30 8.92 -8.77
CA ASP A 99 -11.70 9.38 -8.77
C ASP A 99 -12.45 9.06 -7.46
N VAL A 100 -12.31 7.82 -6.98
CA VAL A 100 -12.99 7.26 -5.80
C VAL A 100 -14.47 7.64 -5.65
N GLY A 101 -15.17 7.87 -6.77
CA GLY A 101 -16.59 8.14 -6.84
C GLY A 101 -17.00 9.60 -7.05
N VAL A 102 -16.08 10.57 -7.16
CA VAL A 102 -16.46 11.98 -7.32
C VAL A 102 -17.16 12.23 -8.66
N SER A 103 -16.72 11.60 -9.76
CA SER A 103 -17.31 11.78 -11.09
C SER A 103 -18.71 11.20 -11.23
N ASN A 104 -19.11 10.32 -10.29
CA ASN A 104 -20.36 9.58 -10.32
C ASN A 104 -21.29 9.97 -9.16
N MET A 105 -21.11 11.18 -8.62
CA MET A 105 -21.97 11.67 -7.56
C MET A 105 -23.42 11.84 -8.02
N THR A 106 -24.33 11.54 -7.10
CA THR A 106 -25.77 11.65 -7.27
C THR A 106 -26.37 12.37 -6.06
N GLU A 107 -27.64 12.74 -6.15
CA GLU A 107 -28.41 13.08 -4.96
C GLU A 107 -28.44 11.92 -3.96
N PRO A 108 -28.55 12.19 -2.65
CA PRO A 108 -28.63 11.16 -1.63
C PRO A 108 -29.68 10.09 -1.96
N GLY A 109 -29.28 8.83 -1.91
CA GLY A 109 -30.17 7.68 -2.15
C GLY A 109 -30.39 7.32 -3.62
N GLN A 110 -29.79 8.05 -4.57
CA GLN A 110 -29.92 7.77 -6.00
C GLN A 110 -28.79 6.91 -6.59
N THR A 111 -27.86 6.43 -5.77
CA THR A 111 -26.72 5.61 -6.19
C THR A 111 -27.10 4.20 -6.67
N GLY A 112 -28.33 3.76 -6.42
CA GLY A 112 -28.80 2.42 -6.79
C GLY A 112 -28.36 1.30 -5.84
N ASN A 113 -27.61 1.59 -4.78
CA ASN A 113 -27.14 0.59 -3.81
C ASN A 113 -28.13 0.29 -2.66
N GLY A 114 -29.28 0.97 -2.65
CA GLY A 114 -30.33 0.81 -1.64
C GLY A 114 -30.13 1.58 -0.32
N ARG A 115 -29.06 2.39 -0.19
CA ARG A 115 -28.81 3.24 0.97
C ARG A 115 -29.26 4.66 0.70
N ALA A 116 -30.22 5.14 1.48
CA ALA A 116 -30.91 6.42 1.24
C ALA A 116 -30.03 7.68 1.41
N TRP A 117 -28.81 7.53 1.95
CA TRP A 117 -27.91 8.64 2.28
C TRP A 117 -26.61 8.63 1.47
N ASP A 118 -26.31 7.56 0.74
CA ASP A 118 -25.10 7.54 -0.09
C ASP A 118 -25.31 8.44 -1.32
N THR A 119 -24.28 9.21 -1.66
CA THR A 119 -24.23 10.10 -2.83
C THR A 119 -23.29 9.57 -3.91
N SER A 120 -22.50 8.53 -3.64
CA SER A 120 -21.73 7.81 -4.66
C SER A 120 -21.54 6.35 -4.27
N LEU A 121 -21.14 5.53 -5.25
CA LEU A 121 -20.70 4.15 -5.01
C LEU A 121 -19.25 4.05 -4.53
N GLY A 122 -18.46 5.13 -4.71
CA GLY A 122 -17.07 5.23 -4.32
C GLY A 122 -16.84 5.54 -2.83
N LEU A 123 -15.58 5.57 -2.41
CA LEU A 123 -15.22 5.94 -1.04
C LEU A 123 -15.60 7.39 -0.73
N PHE A 124 -15.55 8.27 -1.73
CA PHE A 124 -16.04 9.63 -1.65
C PHE A 124 -17.55 9.65 -1.94
N GLY A 125 -18.37 9.84 -0.90
CA GLY A 125 -19.84 9.86 -1.01
C GLY A 125 -20.57 8.64 -0.44
N LYS A 126 -19.86 7.64 0.08
CA LYS A 126 -20.45 6.49 0.75
C LYS A 126 -20.27 6.57 2.27
N TRP A 127 -21.33 6.27 3.03
CA TRP A 127 -21.20 6.16 4.49
C TRP A 127 -20.32 4.98 4.87
N ASN A 128 -19.40 5.24 5.80
CA ASN A 128 -18.41 4.28 6.23
C ASN A 128 -18.85 3.59 7.55
N PRO A 129 -19.07 2.25 7.54
CA PRO A 129 -19.53 1.53 8.72
C PRO A 129 -18.50 1.34 9.82
N ILE A 130 -17.21 1.56 9.57
CA ILE A 130 -16.15 1.37 10.58
C ILE A 130 -15.92 2.67 11.33
N THR A 131 -15.80 3.78 10.61
CA THR A 131 -15.56 5.09 11.23
C THR A 131 -16.87 5.79 11.60
N TYR A 132 -18.02 5.27 11.17
CA TYR A 132 -19.34 5.89 11.33
C TYR A 132 -19.43 7.29 10.73
N ARG A 133 -18.61 7.59 9.73
CA ARG A 133 -18.57 8.90 9.06
C ARG A 133 -19.21 8.84 7.68
N TYR A 134 -19.87 9.91 7.25
CA TYR A 134 -20.25 10.15 5.86
C TYR A 134 -19.86 11.55 5.41
N LEU A 135 -19.60 11.68 4.11
CA LEU A 135 -19.42 12.96 3.44
C LEU A 135 -20.78 13.66 3.30
N SER A 136 -20.96 14.80 3.96
CA SER A 136 -22.24 15.50 3.96
C SER A 136 -22.56 16.08 2.57
N PRO A 137 -23.78 15.87 2.04
CA PRO A 137 -24.26 16.61 0.87
C PRO A 137 -24.34 18.12 1.18
N GLU A 138 -24.38 18.93 0.12
CA GLU A 138 -24.59 20.37 0.27
C GLU A 138 -25.98 20.63 0.86
N GLY A 139 -26.08 21.58 1.81
CA GLY A 139 -27.33 21.90 2.51
C GLY A 139 -27.86 20.84 3.49
N ASP A 140 -27.04 19.85 3.88
CA ASP A 140 -27.42 18.86 4.89
C ASP A 140 -27.75 19.53 6.26
N GLU A 141 -28.77 19.02 6.97
CA GLU A 141 -29.21 19.61 8.25
C GLU A 141 -28.14 19.52 9.33
N VAL A 142 -27.36 18.43 9.29
CA VAL A 142 -26.23 18.17 10.17
C VAL A 142 -25.03 17.84 9.30
N THR A 143 -23.96 18.61 9.42
CA THR A 143 -22.72 18.32 8.70
C THR A 143 -21.84 17.40 9.53
N ASP A 144 -21.50 16.25 8.97
CA ASP A 144 -20.58 15.26 9.54
C ASP A 144 -19.16 15.41 8.98
N LEU A 145 -18.97 15.22 7.67
CA LEU A 145 -17.71 15.50 7.00
C LEU A 145 -17.89 16.50 5.87
N THR A 146 -17.08 17.54 5.91
CA THR A 146 -16.72 18.38 4.77
C THR A 146 -15.64 17.71 3.91
N THR A 147 -15.38 18.23 2.70
CA THR A 147 -14.33 17.73 1.80
C THR A 147 -12.93 17.77 2.44
N PRO A 148 -12.48 18.88 3.08
CA PRO A 148 -11.20 18.88 3.79
C PRO A 148 -11.12 17.81 4.89
N GLU A 149 -12.18 17.63 5.69
CA GLU A 149 -12.20 16.60 6.75
C GLU A 149 -12.17 15.19 6.18
N TRP A 150 -12.84 14.94 5.05
CA TRP A 150 -12.76 13.68 4.34
C TRP A 150 -11.32 13.39 3.93
N LEU A 151 -10.59 14.36 3.37
CA LEU A 151 -9.17 14.19 3.02
C LEU A 151 -8.32 13.92 4.26
N LYS A 152 -8.51 14.66 5.35
CA LYS A 152 -7.74 14.46 6.59
C LYS A 152 -7.96 13.08 7.22
N ILE A 153 -9.08 12.41 6.96
CA ILE A 153 -9.43 11.10 7.53
C ILE A 153 -9.16 9.95 6.56
N PHE A 154 -9.60 10.09 5.31
CA PHE A 154 -9.56 9.03 4.30
C PHE A 154 -8.49 9.25 3.22
N GLY A 155 -7.88 10.43 3.14
CA GLY A 155 -6.83 10.75 2.16
C GLY A 155 -5.60 9.82 2.28
N VAL A 156 -5.34 9.28 3.47
CA VAL A 156 -4.28 8.28 3.68
C VAL A 156 -4.55 6.95 2.95
N ARG A 157 -5.80 6.72 2.52
CA ARG A 157 -6.27 5.54 1.75
C ARG A 157 -6.53 5.83 0.28
N HIS A 158 -6.24 7.05 -0.14
CA HIS A 158 -6.50 7.56 -1.48
C HIS A 158 -5.17 7.97 -2.11
N VAL A 159 -5.03 7.87 -3.43
CA VAL A 159 -3.75 8.15 -4.09
C VAL A 159 -3.55 9.63 -4.42
N GLY A 160 -4.50 10.50 -4.08
CA GLY A 160 -4.57 11.86 -4.63
C GLY A 160 -5.35 11.90 -5.95
N GLY A 161 -5.58 13.10 -6.48
CA GLY A 161 -6.46 13.32 -7.63
C GLY A 161 -7.94 13.36 -7.28
N GLY A 162 -8.81 13.37 -8.29
CA GLY A 162 -10.27 13.34 -8.10
C GLY A 162 -10.76 14.34 -7.03
N PRO A 163 -11.39 13.89 -5.93
CA PRO A 163 -11.93 14.77 -4.89
C PRO A 163 -10.88 15.50 -4.05
N ALA A 164 -9.59 15.21 -4.25
CA ALA A 164 -8.49 15.94 -3.62
C ALA A 164 -8.00 17.13 -4.47
N GLU A 165 -8.45 17.25 -5.72
CA GLU A 165 -8.10 18.34 -6.64
C GLU A 165 -9.34 19.08 -7.17
N TYR A 166 -10.46 18.38 -7.33
CA TYR A 166 -11.69 18.88 -7.93
C TYR A 166 -12.86 18.77 -6.95
N GLY A 167 -13.72 19.78 -6.98
CA GLY A 167 -15.00 19.81 -6.29
C GLY A 167 -16.03 18.89 -6.95
N ARG A 168 -17.20 18.80 -6.31
CA ARG A 168 -18.30 17.90 -6.69
C ARG A 168 -18.92 18.23 -8.05
N ASP A 169 -18.74 19.46 -8.54
CA ASP A 169 -19.17 19.93 -9.86
C ASP A 169 -18.06 19.87 -10.92
N GLY A 170 -16.87 19.39 -10.56
CA GLY A 170 -15.70 19.28 -11.42
C GLY A 170 -14.82 20.53 -11.49
N GLN A 171 -15.13 21.60 -10.75
CA GLN A 171 -14.23 22.76 -10.66
C GLN A 171 -13.00 22.46 -9.81
N PRO A 172 -11.81 23.01 -10.11
CA PRO A 172 -10.66 22.92 -9.21
C PRO A 172 -10.99 23.46 -7.82
N LEU A 173 -10.58 22.76 -6.76
CA LEU A 173 -10.85 23.17 -5.38
C LEU A 173 -10.23 24.53 -5.06
N THR A 174 -9.07 24.84 -5.65
CA THR A 174 -8.37 26.13 -5.51
C THR A 174 -9.12 27.31 -6.12
N ASP A 175 -10.09 27.07 -7.01
CA ASP A 175 -10.92 28.11 -7.60
C ASP A 175 -12.17 28.40 -6.77
N LEU A 176 -12.49 27.55 -5.77
CA LEU A 176 -13.65 27.73 -4.90
C LEU A 176 -13.42 28.85 -3.89
N THR A 177 -14.43 29.69 -3.70
CA THR A 177 -14.37 30.76 -2.69
C THR A 177 -14.60 30.20 -1.28
N PRO A 178 -13.70 30.46 -0.31
CA PRO A 178 -13.88 30.00 1.06
C PRO A 178 -15.18 30.49 1.69
N SER A 179 -15.98 29.56 2.22
CA SER A 179 -17.28 29.84 2.80
C SER A 179 -17.65 28.84 3.90
N VAL A 180 -18.17 29.33 5.03
CA VAL A 180 -18.65 28.49 6.15
C VAL A 180 -19.86 27.65 5.75
N ASP A 181 -20.61 28.11 4.76
CA ASP A 181 -21.88 27.52 4.34
C ASP A 181 -21.66 26.39 3.32
N SER A 182 -20.48 26.25 2.75
CA SER A 182 -20.17 25.19 1.78
C SER A 182 -19.44 24.03 2.45
N VAL A 183 -19.87 22.81 2.16
CA VAL A 183 -19.21 21.58 2.64
C VAL A 183 -17.89 21.28 1.91
N GLU A 184 -17.56 22.01 0.85
CA GLU A 184 -16.31 21.83 0.09
C GLU A 184 -15.22 22.81 0.51
N THR A 185 -15.60 23.92 1.14
CA THR A 185 -14.68 25.00 1.55
C THR A 185 -14.86 25.39 3.01
N SER A 186 -15.21 24.43 3.86
CA SER A 186 -15.27 24.62 5.31
C SER A 186 -14.71 23.42 6.05
N ILE A 187 -14.40 23.60 7.33
CA ILE A 187 -13.99 22.55 8.26
C ILE A 187 -14.57 22.85 9.63
N VAL A 188 -14.82 21.83 10.45
CA VAL A 188 -15.17 22.03 11.86
C VAL A 188 -13.90 22.25 12.67
N ASP A 189 -13.81 23.38 13.38
CA ASP A 189 -12.74 23.60 14.35
C ASP A 189 -12.93 22.65 15.54
N PRO A 190 -11.98 21.75 15.81
CA PRO A 190 -12.11 20.77 16.89
C PRO A 190 -12.14 21.39 18.29
N ALA A 191 -11.64 22.63 18.47
CA ALA A 191 -11.61 23.31 19.76
C ALA A 191 -12.95 23.96 20.10
N THR A 192 -13.66 24.49 19.10
CA THR A 192 -14.91 25.25 19.28
C THR A 192 -16.15 24.45 18.85
N GLY A 193 -15.99 23.49 17.94
CA GLY A 193 -17.07 22.79 17.27
C GLY A 193 -17.80 23.64 16.22
N GLU A 194 -17.31 24.84 15.93
CA GLU A 194 -17.88 25.74 14.92
C GLU A 194 -17.28 25.46 13.55
N ARG A 195 -18.07 25.65 12.49
CA ARG A 195 -17.56 25.59 11.12
C ARG A 195 -16.84 26.89 10.77
N ILE A 196 -15.64 26.77 10.21
CA ILE A 196 -14.84 27.88 9.71
C ILE A 196 -14.56 27.68 8.21
N PRO A 197 -14.34 28.76 7.43
CA PRO A 197 -13.92 28.63 6.04
C PRO A 197 -12.60 27.87 5.93
N TRP A 198 -12.46 27.07 4.89
CA TRP A 198 -11.23 26.42 4.46
C TRP A 198 -10.77 27.03 3.15
N ASP A 199 -9.52 27.49 3.11
CA ASP A 199 -8.91 28.06 1.91
C ASP A 199 -7.98 27.05 1.24
N TRP A 200 -8.40 26.58 0.07
CA TRP A 200 -7.62 25.65 -0.76
C TRP A 200 -6.36 26.30 -1.33
N SER A 201 -6.30 27.62 -1.45
CA SER A 201 -5.09 28.32 -1.89
C SER A 201 -3.99 28.34 -0.82
N GLU A 202 -4.34 28.16 0.46
CA GLU A 202 -3.37 28.08 1.56
C GLU A 202 -2.89 26.64 1.81
N SER A 203 -3.82 25.68 1.80
CA SER A 203 -3.53 24.26 2.04
C SER A 203 -3.00 23.53 0.80
N GLY A 204 -3.38 24.02 -0.38
CA GLY A 204 -3.25 23.33 -1.65
C GLY A 204 -4.08 22.05 -1.74
N THR A 205 -3.85 21.29 -2.79
CA THR A 205 -4.54 20.03 -3.11
C THR A 205 -3.60 18.83 -3.02
N VAL A 206 -4.13 17.61 -3.12
CA VAL A 206 -3.28 16.40 -3.24
C VAL A 206 -3.40 15.86 -4.67
N GLU A 207 -2.40 16.17 -5.50
CA GLU A 207 -2.27 15.58 -6.84
C GLU A 207 -2.14 14.06 -6.80
N MET A 208 -2.50 13.37 -7.89
CA MET A 208 -2.25 11.92 -7.99
C MET A 208 -0.77 11.60 -7.75
N ASN A 209 -0.50 10.89 -6.66
CA ASN A 209 0.84 10.65 -6.15
C ASN A 209 1.45 9.39 -6.78
N CYS A 210 2.14 9.57 -7.90
CA CYS A 210 2.82 8.48 -8.60
C CYS A 210 3.85 7.76 -7.72
N PHE A 211 4.48 8.46 -6.78
CA PHE A 211 5.55 7.92 -5.93
C PHE A 211 5.08 6.80 -4.98
N LEU A 212 3.80 6.78 -4.60
CA LEU A 212 3.22 5.72 -3.76
C LEU A 212 3.39 4.33 -4.38
N CYS A 213 3.22 4.24 -5.69
CA CYS A 213 3.23 2.99 -6.44
C CYS A 213 4.55 2.73 -7.13
N HIS A 214 5.29 3.78 -7.47
CA HIS A 214 6.46 3.70 -8.33
C HIS A 214 7.80 3.84 -7.59
N LEU A 215 7.79 4.06 -6.27
CA LEU A 215 8.99 3.96 -5.45
C LEU A 215 9.04 2.63 -4.70
N PRO A 216 10.23 2.05 -4.50
CA PRO A 216 10.41 0.87 -3.65
C PRO A 216 10.06 1.17 -2.19
N ASP A 217 10.51 2.32 -1.68
CA ASP A 217 10.39 2.69 -0.27
C ASP A 217 9.85 4.13 -0.11
N PRO A 218 8.58 4.40 -0.49
CA PRO A 218 7.98 5.73 -0.30
C PRO A 218 7.81 6.04 1.18
N ASP A 219 8.10 7.28 1.59
CA ASP A 219 7.85 7.72 2.97
C ASP A 219 6.36 8.03 3.20
N ASN A 220 5.59 6.96 3.37
CA ASN A 220 4.15 7.08 3.56
C ASN A 220 3.78 7.68 4.92
N GLU A 221 4.64 7.59 5.94
CA GLU A 221 4.38 8.20 7.25
C GLU A 221 4.50 9.73 7.19
N ALA A 222 5.53 10.25 6.51
CA ALA A 222 5.64 11.68 6.25
C ALA A 222 4.45 12.20 5.41
N ARG A 223 4.05 11.45 4.39
CA ARG A 223 2.84 11.75 3.60
C ARG A 223 1.58 11.79 4.45
N LYS A 224 1.33 10.79 5.30
CA LYS A 224 0.16 10.75 6.20
C LYS A 224 0.15 11.95 7.13
N THR A 225 1.31 12.33 7.66
CA THR A 225 1.46 13.50 8.53
C THR A 225 1.02 14.77 7.80
N ALA A 226 1.52 15.00 6.58
CA ALA A 226 1.12 16.16 5.77
C ALA A 226 -0.41 16.20 5.54
N ILE A 227 -1.02 15.05 5.22
CA ILE A 227 -2.48 14.95 5.02
C ILE A 227 -3.25 15.24 6.32
N HIS A 228 -2.84 14.68 7.45
CA HIS A 228 -3.50 14.89 8.74
C HIS A 228 -3.36 16.33 9.26
N GLU A 229 -2.28 17.02 8.91
CA GLU A 229 -2.08 18.43 9.23
C GLU A 229 -2.90 19.34 8.32
N GLY A 230 -3.30 18.86 7.13
CA GLY A 230 -3.95 19.66 6.10
C GLY A 230 -2.97 20.40 5.19
N ASN A 231 -1.68 20.03 5.24
CA ASN A 231 -0.62 20.52 4.36
C ASN A 231 -0.64 19.74 3.04
N PHE A 232 -1.78 19.78 2.35
CA PHE A 232 -2.09 18.87 1.24
C PHE A 232 -1.10 18.97 0.08
N GLN A 233 -0.70 20.19 -0.34
CA GLN A 233 0.30 20.38 -1.40
C GLN A 233 1.64 19.70 -1.13
N TRP A 234 2.00 19.51 0.15
CA TRP A 234 3.28 18.89 0.52
C TRP A 234 3.20 17.37 0.60
N ALA A 235 2.04 16.74 0.47
CA ALA A 235 1.88 15.29 0.63
C ALA A 235 2.73 14.49 -0.37
N ASN A 236 2.80 14.93 -1.63
CA ASN A 236 3.59 14.23 -2.66
C ASN A 236 5.08 14.43 -2.44
N THR A 237 5.50 15.63 -2.03
CA THR A 237 6.89 15.91 -1.64
C THR A 237 7.31 15.09 -0.43
N ALA A 238 6.46 15.00 0.60
CA ALA A 238 6.74 14.26 1.82
C ALA A 238 6.99 12.76 1.52
N THR A 239 6.38 12.21 0.47
CA THR A 239 6.60 10.83 0.03
C THR A 239 8.05 10.56 -0.39
N LEU A 240 8.80 11.60 -0.77
CA LEU A 240 10.22 11.51 -1.15
C LEU A 240 11.18 11.59 0.04
N ALA A 241 10.72 11.86 1.26
CA ALA A 241 11.61 12.15 2.38
C ALA A 241 12.65 11.04 2.66
N ALA A 242 12.23 9.77 2.58
CA ALA A 242 13.12 8.61 2.77
C ALA A 242 14.22 8.48 1.70
N THR A 243 14.07 9.13 0.54
CA THR A 243 15.08 9.11 -0.53
C THR A 243 16.26 10.05 -0.23
N GLY A 244 16.08 11.02 0.67
CA GLY A 244 17.06 12.09 0.91
C GLY A 244 17.14 13.16 -0.18
N ILE A 245 16.26 13.13 -1.19
CA ILE A 245 16.11 14.21 -2.19
C ILE A 245 15.52 15.47 -1.56
N VAL A 246 14.68 15.30 -0.55
CA VAL A 246 14.09 16.37 0.25
C VAL A 246 14.12 15.96 1.71
N THR A 247 14.33 16.91 2.61
CA THR A 247 14.36 16.67 4.06
C THR A 247 13.53 17.69 4.80
N GLN A 248 12.91 17.29 5.89
CA GLN A 248 12.21 18.22 6.76
C GLN A 248 13.21 18.87 7.73
N THR A 249 13.20 20.19 7.78
CA THR A 249 13.99 20.98 8.72
C THR A 249 13.42 20.88 10.12
N THR A 250 14.20 21.29 11.14
CA THR A 250 13.73 21.32 12.53
C THR A 250 12.52 22.25 12.76
N GLY A 251 12.27 23.19 11.85
CA GLY A 251 11.11 24.10 11.88
C GLY A 251 9.83 23.52 11.27
N GLY A 252 9.90 22.33 10.63
CA GLY A 252 8.79 21.72 9.90
C GLY A 252 8.78 22.03 8.40
N ASP A 253 9.57 23.00 7.94
CA ASP A 253 9.71 23.35 6.52
C ASP A 253 10.47 22.27 5.75
N TRP A 254 10.22 22.15 4.46
CA TRP A 254 10.93 21.22 3.57
C TRP A 254 12.13 21.90 2.89
N GLN A 255 13.24 21.18 2.79
CA GLN A 255 14.44 21.62 2.11
C GLN A 255 14.89 20.58 1.08
N TRP A 256 14.99 21.01 -0.17
CA TRP A 256 15.52 20.19 -1.26
C TRP A 256 17.04 20.03 -1.15
N ASN A 257 17.52 18.82 -1.42
CA ASN A 257 18.94 18.48 -1.43
C ASN A 257 19.53 18.77 -2.81
N GLU A 258 20.25 19.88 -2.95
CA GLU A 258 20.91 20.26 -4.21
C GLU A 258 21.82 19.15 -4.77
N ALA A 259 22.48 18.36 -3.92
CA ALA A 259 23.38 17.30 -4.35
C ALA A 259 22.64 16.10 -4.98
N ALA A 260 21.32 16.03 -4.86
CA ALA A 260 20.52 15.02 -5.55
C ALA A 260 20.33 15.33 -7.05
N PHE A 261 20.69 16.53 -7.51
CA PHE A 261 20.49 17.00 -8.88
C PHE A 261 21.83 17.23 -9.61
N ASP A 262 21.84 17.03 -10.92
CA ASP A 262 22.99 17.30 -11.80
C ASP A 262 22.96 18.72 -12.38
N GLU A 263 23.97 19.06 -13.19
CA GLU A 263 24.13 20.39 -13.80
C GLU A 263 23.00 20.73 -14.79
N ASP A 264 22.29 19.73 -15.31
CA ASP A 264 21.14 19.89 -16.21
C ASP A 264 19.82 20.01 -15.43
N GLY A 265 19.86 19.96 -14.09
CA GLY A 265 18.69 19.99 -13.22
C GLY A 265 17.94 18.66 -13.15
N ASN A 266 18.52 17.55 -13.62
CA ASN A 266 17.90 16.24 -13.46
C ASN A 266 18.35 15.59 -12.16
N LEU A 267 17.54 14.69 -11.62
CA LEU A 267 17.99 13.81 -10.54
C LEU A 267 19.23 13.01 -10.97
N THR A 268 20.25 12.98 -10.12
CA THR A 268 21.45 12.18 -10.35
C THR A 268 21.11 10.70 -10.41
N LYS A 269 21.91 9.94 -11.18
CA LYS A 269 21.68 8.50 -11.32
C LYS A 269 21.73 7.80 -9.96
N GLY A 270 20.63 7.15 -9.60
CA GLY A 270 20.48 6.43 -8.33
C GLY A 270 19.94 7.28 -7.19
N ALA A 271 19.67 8.58 -7.38
CA ALA A 271 18.96 9.39 -6.39
C ALA A 271 17.52 8.89 -6.17
N ILE A 272 16.89 8.38 -7.23
CA ILE A 272 15.57 7.75 -7.19
C ILE A 272 15.59 6.48 -8.05
N SER A 273 14.82 5.48 -7.63
CA SER A 273 14.61 4.25 -8.40
C SER A 273 13.13 4.10 -8.69
N ILE A 274 12.74 4.38 -9.94
CA ILE A 274 11.37 4.17 -10.38
C ILE A 274 11.17 2.70 -10.79
N GLN A 275 10.14 2.06 -10.24
CA GLN A 275 9.82 0.66 -10.45
C GLN A 275 8.36 0.43 -10.89
N ASP A 276 8.05 -0.79 -11.30
CA ASP A 276 6.66 -1.24 -11.37
C ASP A 276 6.11 -1.45 -9.94
N PRO A 277 4.81 -1.21 -9.70
CA PRO A 277 4.23 -1.41 -8.38
C PRO A 277 4.34 -2.85 -7.90
N ASN A 278 4.72 -3.00 -6.63
CA ASN A 278 4.84 -4.28 -5.95
C ASN A 278 3.77 -4.42 -4.84
N ASN A 279 3.74 -5.59 -4.18
CA ASN A 279 2.80 -5.87 -3.11
C ASN A 279 2.88 -4.87 -1.93
N ASP A 280 4.07 -4.43 -1.55
CA ASP A 280 4.25 -3.50 -0.42
C ASP A 280 3.63 -2.12 -0.73
N ASN A 281 3.73 -1.66 -1.98
CA ASN A 281 3.06 -0.45 -2.45
C ASN A 281 1.53 -0.56 -2.28
N CYS A 282 0.93 -1.69 -2.65
CA CYS A 282 -0.51 -1.94 -2.44
C CYS A 282 -0.88 -1.99 -0.95
N GLY A 283 0.02 -2.52 -0.12
CA GLY A 283 -0.11 -2.60 1.33
C GLY A 283 -0.20 -1.25 2.04
N LEU A 284 0.28 -0.17 1.43
CA LEU A 284 0.21 1.19 2.01
C LEU A 284 -1.23 1.62 2.32
N CYS A 285 -2.22 1.10 1.59
CA CYS A 285 -3.63 1.44 1.77
C CYS A 285 -4.52 0.21 1.99
N HIS A 286 -4.28 -0.92 1.32
CA HIS A 286 -5.26 -2.02 1.33
C HIS A 286 -5.27 -2.83 2.62
N GLY A 287 -4.14 -3.08 3.27
CA GLY A 287 -4.10 -3.89 4.49
C GLY A 287 -2.69 -4.37 4.84
N LEU A 288 -2.60 -5.37 5.71
CA LEU A 288 -1.32 -5.96 6.08
C LEU A 288 -0.77 -6.82 4.93
N VAL A 289 0.21 -6.25 4.26
CA VAL A 289 1.12 -6.94 3.35
C VAL A 289 2.46 -7.07 4.06
N HIS A 290 3.00 -8.29 4.09
CA HIS A 290 4.29 -8.58 4.68
C HIS A 290 5.02 -9.60 3.81
N VAL A 291 5.81 -9.12 2.85
CA VAL A 291 6.52 -10.00 1.89
C VAL A 291 7.90 -10.42 2.35
N ASP A 292 8.47 -9.79 3.38
CA ASP A 292 9.75 -10.21 3.95
C ASP A 292 9.60 -11.56 4.67
N ALA A 293 10.27 -12.59 4.15
CA ALA A 293 10.25 -13.92 4.74
C ALA A 293 11.18 -14.06 5.97
N GLN A 294 12.09 -13.11 6.21
CA GLN A 294 13.10 -13.20 7.27
C GLN A 294 12.60 -12.62 8.61
N THR A 295 11.84 -11.52 8.58
CA THR A 295 11.26 -10.95 9.79
C THR A 295 9.89 -11.57 10.07
N PRO A 296 9.61 -12.15 11.25
CA PRO A 296 8.31 -12.74 11.54
C PRO A 296 7.18 -11.71 11.39
N MET A 297 6.16 -12.03 10.60
CA MET A 297 5.00 -11.16 10.42
C MET A 297 4.23 -11.04 11.73
N VAL A 298 4.00 -9.82 12.21
CA VAL A 298 3.24 -9.53 13.43
C VAL A 298 1.98 -8.75 13.12
N LEU A 299 0.92 -9.04 13.88
CA LEU A 299 -0.27 -8.19 13.95
C LEU A 299 -0.18 -7.43 15.27
N ASN A 300 0.39 -6.23 15.22
CA ASN A 300 0.66 -5.45 16.44
C ASN A 300 -0.62 -4.91 17.05
N GLU A 301 -1.56 -4.41 16.22
CA GLU A 301 -2.81 -3.81 16.67
C GLU A 301 -3.90 -3.97 15.60
N CYS A 302 -5.15 -4.19 16.02
CA CYS A 302 -6.31 -4.12 15.12
C CYS A 302 -6.67 -2.64 14.87
N THR A 303 -5.83 -1.91 14.12
CA THR A 303 -6.06 -0.49 13.83
C THR A 303 -6.88 -0.34 12.54
N PRO A 304 -7.67 0.74 12.43
CA PRO A 304 -8.27 1.15 11.17
C PRO A 304 -7.27 1.49 10.07
N GLU A 305 -5.94 1.41 10.27
CA GLU A 305 -4.94 1.58 9.21
C GLU A 305 -4.80 0.32 8.34
N GLN A 306 -5.04 -0.87 8.90
CA GLN A 306 -5.00 -2.14 8.17
C GLN A 306 -6.40 -2.59 7.72
N TRP A 307 -7.08 -1.75 6.94
CA TRP A 307 -8.54 -1.84 6.70
C TRP A 307 -9.04 -3.18 6.17
N SER A 308 -8.44 -3.73 5.11
CA SER A 308 -8.90 -5.02 4.59
C SER A 308 -8.60 -6.14 5.59
N THR A 309 -7.47 -6.07 6.30
CA THR A 309 -7.14 -7.04 7.35
C THR A 309 -8.18 -7.01 8.46
N ILE A 310 -8.59 -5.84 8.97
CA ILE A 310 -9.59 -5.77 10.05
C ILE A 310 -11.01 -6.14 9.59
N THR A 311 -11.36 -5.92 8.32
CA THR A 311 -12.72 -6.18 7.81
C THR A 311 -12.92 -7.59 7.28
N THR A 312 -11.85 -8.23 6.82
CA THR A 312 -11.92 -9.54 6.13
C THR A 312 -11.06 -10.61 6.78
N GLY A 313 -10.12 -10.24 7.65
CA GLY A 313 -9.10 -11.14 8.19
C GLY A 313 -7.98 -11.48 7.20
N GLN A 314 -7.94 -10.85 6.02
CA GLN A 314 -6.91 -11.10 5.01
C GLN A 314 -5.55 -10.52 5.39
N ILE A 315 -4.52 -11.35 5.28
CA ILE A 315 -3.11 -10.98 5.40
C ILE A 315 -2.39 -11.54 4.18
N MET A 316 -1.64 -10.69 3.47
CA MET A 316 -0.84 -11.10 2.33
C MET A 316 0.59 -11.33 2.80
N SER A 317 1.01 -12.59 2.94
CA SER A 317 2.36 -12.92 3.35
C SER A 317 2.77 -14.32 2.86
N PRO A 318 4.02 -14.49 2.38
CA PRO A 318 4.54 -15.79 1.97
C PRO A 318 4.86 -16.68 3.19
N GLN A 319 4.93 -16.11 4.39
CA GLN A 319 5.29 -16.86 5.59
C GLN A 319 4.25 -17.90 5.96
N LYS A 320 4.72 -19.02 6.52
CA LYS A 320 3.81 -19.96 7.18
C LYS A 320 3.15 -19.31 8.38
N ILE A 321 1.89 -19.63 8.62
CA ILE A 321 1.16 -19.16 9.80
C ILE A 321 1.92 -19.55 11.09
N SER A 322 2.48 -20.76 11.11
CA SER A 322 3.31 -21.26 12.21
C SER A 322 4.59 -20.47 12.48
N GLU A 323 5.10 -19.74 11.48
CA GLU A 323 6.37 -18.98 11.52
C GLU A 323 6.15 -17.48 11.79
N SER A 324 4.90 -17.02 11.75
CA SER A 324 4.55 -15.62 12.10
C SER A 324 4.92 -15.26 13.54
N GLY A 325 4.82 -13.99 13.91
CA GLY A 325 4.88 -13.51 15.29
C GLY A 325 3.53 -13.51 16.02
N ILE A 326 2.43 -13.93 15.37
CA ILE A 326 1.07 -13.91 15.95
C ILE A 326 0.88 -15.07 16.95
N ASN A 327 0.19 -14.83 18.07
CA ASN A 327 -0.09 -15.86 19.08
C ASN A 327 -1.43 -16.59 18.79
N LEU A 328 -1.37 -17.66 17.99
CA LEU A 328 -2.54 -18.47 17.60
C LEU A 328 -2.61 -19.78 18.38
N ALA A 329 -3.83 -20.29 18.62
CA ALA A 329 -4.02 -21.61 19.19
C ALA A 329 -3.51 -22.71 18.23
N ASN A 330 -2.74 -23.67 18.76
CA ASN A 330 -2.12 -24.76 18.00
C ASN A 330 -1.31 -24.27 16.78
N LYS A 331 -0.66 -23.12 16.90
CA LYS A 331 0.06 -22.45 15.82
C LYS A 331 1.07 -23.36 15.11
N GLU A 332 1.71 -24.26 15.83
CA GLU A 332 2.69 -25.22 15.34
C GLU A 332 2.11 -26.21 14.32
N GLU A 333 0.79 -26.39 14.32
CA GLU A 333 0.04 -27.23 13.36
C GLU A 333 -0.35 -26.45 12.09
N LEU A 334 -0.32 -25.11 12.12
CA LEU A 334 -0.74 -24.23 11.03
C LEU A 334 0.39 -24.03 10.00
N ARG A 335 0.70 -25.09 9.25
CA ARG A 335 1.85 -25.15 8.33
C ARG A 335 1.63 -24.56 6.93
N ARG A 336 0.44 -24.05 6.63
CA ARG A 336 0.21 -23.34 5.37
C ARG A 336 0.71 -21.91 5.47
N SER A 337 1.03 -21.29 4.33
CA SER A 337 1.25 -19.85 4.22
C SER A 337 -0.01 -19.04 4.56
N TRP A 338 0.18 -17.78 4.91
CA TRP A 338 -0.92 -16.81 4.99
C TRP A 338 -1.57 -16.62 3.62
N ASP A 339 -0.74 -16.45 2.59
CA ASP A 339 -1.17 -16.40 1.20
C ASP A 339 -0.23 -17.23 0.30
N ILE A 340 -0.80 -18.22 -0.37
CA ILE A 340 -0.05 -19.12 -1.26
C ILE A 340 0.40 -18.42 -2.53
N HIS A 341 -0.29 -17.38 -2.98
CA HIS A 341 0.08 -16.65 -4.19
C HIS A 341 1.34 -15.83 -3.93
N THR A 342 1.43 -15.19 -2.77
CA THR A 342 2.60 -14.45 -2.31
C THR A 342 3.76 -15.40 -2.03
N GLU A 343 3.52 -16.59 -1.45
CA GLU A 343 4.56 -17.65 -1.33
C GLU A 343 5.13 -18.05 -2.70
N ARG A 344 4.30 -18.01 -3.75
CA ARG A 344 4.68 -18.31 -5.13
C ARG A 344 5.07 -17.07 -5.94
N VAL A 345 5.28 -15.93 -5.27
CA VAL A 345 5.76 -14.66 -5.85
C VAL A 345 4.77 -14.04 -6.86
N VAL A 346 3.52 -14.46 -6.83
CA VAL A 346 2.44 -13.76 -7.56
C VAL A 346 2.17 -12.43 -6.86
N GLN A 347 2.20 -11.36 -7.63
CA GLN A 347 1.98 -9.99 -7.17
C GLN A 347 0.51 -9.59 -7.30
N CYS A 348 0.08 -8.58 -6.54
CA CYS A 348 -1.22 -7.95 -6.67
C CYS A 348 -1.49 -7.51 -8.11
N THR A 349 -0.48 -6.98 -8.80
CA THR A 349 -0.55 -6.46 -10.17
C THR A 349 -0.67 -7.55 -11.23
N ASP A 350 -0.36 -8.82 -10.93
CA ASP A 350 -0.57 -9.94 -11.85
C ASP A 350 -2.07 -10.26 -12.01
N CYS A 351 -2.86 -9.96 -10.97
CA CYS A 351 -4.31 -10.06 -10.98
C CYS A 351 -4.94 -8.70 -11.32
N HIS A 352 -4.55 -7.65 -10.60
CA HIS A 352 -5.02 -6.27 -10.73
C HIS A 352 -4.17 -5.46 -11.72
N TYR A 353 -4.04 -5.97 -12.95
CA TYR A 353 -3.25 -5.32 -13.99
C TYR A 353 -3.97 -4.11 -14.60
N SER A 354 -3.21 -3.19 -15.18
CA SER A 354 -3.75 -2.11 -16.02
C SER A 354 -4.51 -2.69 -17.21
N LEU A 355 -5.75 -2.25 -17.44
CA LEU A 355 -6.63 -2.86 -18.46
C LEU A 355 -6.11 -2.77 -19.90
N ASN A 356 -5.26 -1.79 -20.21
CA ASN A 356 -4.62 -1.68 -21.53
C ASN A 356 -3.20 -2.28 -21.57
N ASN A 357 -2.77 -3.02 -20.55
CA ASN A 357 -1.46 -3.67 -20.56
C ASN A 357 -1.37 -4.68 -21.74
N PRO A 358 -0.44 -4.51 -22.70
CA PRO A 358 -0.39 -5.32 -23.91
C PRO A 358 -0.02 -6.79 -23.69
N VAL A 359 0.57 -7.12 -22.53
CA VAL A 359 0.89 -8.50 -22.12
C VAL A 359 -0.35 -9.20 -21.61
N TYR A 360 -1.13 -8.52 -20.77
CA TYR A 360 -2.30 -9.10 -20.11
C TYR A 360 -3.60 -8.93 -20.90
N TYR A 361 -3.62 -8.04 -21.89
CA TYR A 361 -4.78 -7.73 -22.72
C TYR A 361 -5.50 -9.00 -23.17
N GLN A 362 -6.75 -9.11 -22.75
CA GLN A 362 -7.71 -10.08 -23.24
C GLN A 362 -8.83 -9.31 -23.93
N GLU A 363 -9.07 -9.63 -25.21
CA GLU A 363 -10.24 -9.11 -25.91
C GLU A 363 -11.48 -9.70 -25.23
N LEU A 364 -12.42 -8.84 -24.82
CA LEU A 364 -13.67 -9.30 -24.22
C LEU A 364 -14.36 -10.24 -25.20
N THR A 365 -14.78 -11.41 -24.72
CA THR A 365 -15.42 -12.45 -25.56
C THR A 365 -16.63 -11.90 -26.33
N GLU A 366 -17.32 -10.89 -25.76
CA GLU A 366 -18.46 -10.22 -26.37
C GLU A 366 -18.10 -9.29 -27.53
N SER A 367 -16.91 -8.68 -27.51
CA SER A 367 -16.45 -7.77 -28.56
C SER A 367 -15.62 -8.46 -29.64
N ARG A 368 -15.09 -9.66 -29.37
CA ARG A 368 -14.32 -10.44 -30.32
C ARG A 368 -15.24 -11.12 -31.34
N PRO A 369 -15.10 -10.85 -32.65
CA PRO A 369 -15.85 -11.57 -33.66
C PRO A 369 -15.59 -13.08 -33.58
N GLU A 370 -16.63 -13.93 -33.66
CA GLU A 370 -16.51 -15.40 -33.49
C GLU A 370 -15.46 -16.06 -34.39
N HIS A 371 -15.17 -15.46 -35.55
CA HIS A 371 -14.21 -15.96 -36.53
C HIS A 371 -12.75 -15.53 -36.26
N LEU A 372 -12.53 -14.60 -35.33
CA LEU A 372 -11.20 -14.06 -35.01
C LEU A 372 -10.55 -14.92 -33.93
N GLN A 373 -9.61 -15.77 -34.33
CA GLN A 373 -8.86 -16.62 -33.38
C GLN A 373 -7.72 -15.86 -32.67
N PHE A 374 -7.18 -14.83 -33.33
CA PHE A 374 -6.10 -13.99 -32.81
C PHE A 374 -6.28 -12.57 -33.32
N ASP A 375 -6.31 -11.60 -32.39
CA ASP A 375 -6.30 -10.18 -32.71
C ASP A 375 -4.89 -9.59 -32.55
N PRO A 376 -4.23 -9.19 -33.64
CA PRO A 376 -2.95 -8.49 -33.57
C PRO A 376 -3.06 -7.01 -33.14
N ARG A 377 -4.27 -6.43 -33.07
CA ARG A 377 -4.50 -5.00 -32.82
C ARG A 377 -4.35 -4.61 -31.34
N ARG A 378 -3.20 -4.95 -30.76
CA ARG A 378 -2.87 -4.54 -29.39
C ARG A 378 -2.23 -3.15 -29.41
N ILE A 379 -2.35 -2.45 -28.29
CA ILE A 379 -1.61 -1.21 -28.09
C ILE A 379 -0.10 -1.52 -28.14
N GLU A 380 0.66 -0.65 -28.80
CA GLU A 380 2.12 -0.77 -28.84
C GLU A 380 2.70 -0.45 -27.46
N LEU A 381 3.82 -1.08 -27.10
CA LEU A 381 4.41 -0.90 -25.76
C LEU A 381 4.74 0.57 -25.46
N GLY A 382 5.22 1.34 -26.44
CA GLY A 382 5.48 2.77 -26.27
C GLY A 382 4.23 3.60 -25.99
N GLU A 383 3.10 3.27 -26.64
CA GLU A 383 1.81 3.93 -26.39
C GLU A 383 1.27 3.55 -25.01
N TYR A 384 1.42 2.29 -24.58
CA TYR A 384 1.10 1.87 -23.22
C TYR A 384 1.96 2.57 -22.17
N LEU A 385 3.26 2.74 -22.42
CA LEU A 385 4.13 3.46 -21.50
C LEU A 385 3.75 4.95 -21.41
N TYR A 386 3.36 5.59 -22.51
CA TYR A 386 2.91 6.98 -22.49
C TYR A 386 1.53 7.14 -21.82
N ARG A 387 0.59 6.23 -22.08
CA ARG A 387 -0.81 6.28 -21.61
C ARG A 387 -1.26 4.96 -20.95
N PRO A 388 -0.65 4.53 -19.84
CA PRO A 388 -1.10 3.37 -19.10
C PRO A 388 -2.43 3.69 -18.42
N LEU A 389 -3.46 2.87 -18.60
CA LEU A 389 -4.69 3.01 -17.82
C LEU A 389 -4.36 2.72 -16.35
N HIS A 390 -4.77 3.61 -15.46
CA HIS A 390 -4.75 3.37 -14.01
C HIS A 390 -6.11 2.87 -13.49
N GLU A 391 -6.99 2.48 -14.41
CA GLU A 391 -8.05 1.53 -14.17
C GLU A 391 -7.44 0.13 -14.07
N PHE A 392 -7.42 -0.38 -12.84
CA PHE A 392 -6.90 -1.70 -12.55
C PHE A 392 -8.02 -2.73 -12.58
N ALA A 393 -7.70 -3.90 -13.12
CA ALA A 393 -8.62 -5.00 -13.22
C ALA A 393 -9.20 -5.36 -11.84
N LYS A 394 -10.51 -5.57 -11.76
CA LYS A 394 -11.24 -5.77 -10.52
C LYS A 394 -12.12 -7.01 -10.60
N GLY A 395 -12.17 -7.75 -9.50
CA GLY A 395 -13.14 -8.84 -9.34
C GLY A 395 -14.56 -8.32 -9.13
N GLN A 396 -15.49 -9.23 -8.92
CA GLN A 396 -16.86 -8.89 -8.51
C GLN A 396 -17.09 -9.30 -7.06
N SER A 397 -17.83 -8.48 -6.32
CA SER A 397 -18.25 -8.79 -4.95
C SER A 397 -19.75 -8.58 -4.82
N ALA A 398 -20.44 -9.53 -4.17
CA ALA A 398 -21.85 -9.36 -3.81
C ALA A 398 -22.05 -8.31 -2.70
N GLN A 399 -20.99 -7.96 -1.97
CA GLN A 399 -21.01 -7.08 -0.80
C GLN A 399 -20.73 -5.61 -1.15
N GLY A 400 -20.34 -5.29 -2.38
CA GLY A 400 -20.00 -3.93 -2.78
C GLY A 400 -20.26 -3.64 -4.26
N ALA A 401 -20.75 -2.44 -4.54
CA ALA A 401 -20.98 -1.92 -5.89
C ALA A 401 -19.89 -0.91 -6.31
N LEU A 402 -18.68 -1.04 -5.76
CA LEU A 402 -17.57 -0.14 -6.06
C LEU A 402 -17.15 -0.30 -7.52
N ALA A 403 -17.02 0.79 -8.28
CA ALA A 403 -16.56 0.78 -9.68
C ALA A 403 -17.19 -0.38 -10.50
N PRO A 404 -18.52 -0.38 -10.70
CA PRO A 404 -19.22 -1.52 -11.31
C PRO A 404 -18.82 -1.75 -12.77
N GLY A 405 -18.36 -0.70 -13.47
CA GLY A 405 -17.82 -0.81 -14.83
C GLY A 405 -16.54 -1.66 -14.94
N LEU A 406 -15.87 -1.94 -13.82
CA LEU A 406 -14.67 -2.78 -13.75
C LEU A 406 -14.96 -4.20 -13.24
N ASP A 407 -16.22 -4.54 -12.95
CA ASP A 407 -16.57 -5.88 -12.45
C ASP A 407 -16.14 -6.97 -13.47
N ASN A 408 -15.56 -8.05 -12.95
CA ASN A 408 -15.11 -9.21 -13.73
C ASN A 408 -14.04 -8.92 -14.79
N THR A 409 -13.25 -7.86 -14.61
CA THR A 409 -12.12 -7.56 -15.50
C THR A 409 -10.82 -8.25 -15.05
N ILE A 410 -10.75 -8.68 -13.77
CA ILE A 410 -9.64 -9.45 -13.23
C ILE A 410 -9.56 -10.86 -13.84
N ARG A 411 -8.35 -11.44 -13.88
CA ARG A 411 -8.20 -12.87 -14.19
C ARG A 411 -8.81 -13.69 -13.05
N THR A 412 -9.71 -14.61 -13.39
CA THR A 412 -10.31 -15.54 -12.43
C THR A 412 -9.37 -16.72 -12.14
N CYS A 413 -9.67 -17.52 -11.12
CA CYS A 413 -8.89 -18.69 -10.73
C CYS A 413 -8.61 -19.62 -11.92
N GLU A 414 -9.60 -19.81 -12.78
CA GLU A 414 -9.58 -20.69 -13.96
C GLU A 414 -8.64 -20.17 -15.06
N SER A 415 -8.22 -18.91 -15.00
CA SER A 415 -7.23 -18.36 -15.94
C SER A 415 -5.82 -18.94 -15.70
N CYS A 416 -5.56 -19.46 -14.49
CA CYS A 416 -4.28 -20.04 -14.10
C CYS A 416 -4.38 -21.51 -13.65
N HIS A 417 -5.54 -21.93 -13.13
CA HIS A 417 -5.76 -23.26 -12.58
C HIS A 417 -6.69 -24.11 -13.44
N GLU A 418 -6.24 -25.32 -13.78
CA GLU A 418 -7.07 -26.31 -14.46
C GLU A 418 -7.73 -27.24 -13.44
N ALA A 419 -8.94 -26.90 -13.01
CA ALA A 419 -9.66 -27.62 -11.97
C ALA A 419 -9.96 -29.08 -12.37
N ALA A 420 -10.24 -29.35 -13.66
CA ALA A 420 -10.61 -30.70 -14.11
C ALA A 420 -9.46 -31.71 -13.97
N THR A 421 -8.21 -31.24 -13.97
CA THR A 421 -7.02 -32.11 -13.83
C THR A 421 -6.65 -32.42 -12.38
N THR A 422 -7.17 -31.65 -11.43
CA THR A 422 -6.76 -31.71 -10.02
C THR A 422 -7.88 -32.14 -9.08
N HIS A 423 -9.14 -32.03 -9.52
CA HIS A 423 -10.34 -32.31 -8.72
C HIS A 423 -11.09 -33.58 -9.15
N GLU A 424 -10.38 -34.62 -9.63
CA GLU A 424 -10.98 -35.92 -10.00
C GLU A 424 -11.75 -36.59 -8.85
N TRP A 425 -11.41 -36.23 -7.60
CA TRP A 425 -12.07 -36.71 -6.39
C TRP A 425 -13.44 -36.06 -6.14
N LEU A 426 -13.75 -34.93 -6.76
CA LEU A 426 -14.97 -34.15 -6.53
C LEU A 426 -16.07 -34.63 -7.48
N PRO A 427 -17.16 -35.25 -6.99
CA PRO A 427 -18.25 -35.70 -7.86
C PRO A 427 -18.90 -34.52 -8.58
N TYR A 428 -19.29 -34.67 -9.84
CA TYR A 428 -19.91 -33.58 -10.62
C TYR A 428 -19.07 -32.29 -10.60
N THR A 429 -17.76 -32.39 -10.88
CA THR A 429 -16.80 -31.29 -10.81
C THR A 429 -17.29 -30.03 -11.52
N GLU A 430 -17.81 -30.17 -12.75
CA GLU A 430 -18.33 -29.04 -13.54
C GLU A 430 -19.47 -28.29 -12.82
N ARG A 431 -20.39 -29.02 -12.18
CA ARG A 431 -21.49 -28.40 -11.41
C ARG A 431 -20.97 -27.68 -10.17
N HIS A 432 -19.93 -28.20 -9.52
CA HIS A 432 -19.33 -27.55 -8.37
C HIS A 432 -18.68 -26.23 -8.78
N MET A 433 -17.83 -26.24 -9.81
CA MET A 433 -17.11 -25.05 -10.27
C MET A 433 -18.03 -23.95 -10.81
N THR A 434 -19.22 -24.32 -11.33
CA THR A 434 -20.22 -23.34 -11.77
C THR A 434 -21.10 -22.78 -10.65
N THR A 435 -21.09 -23.38 -9.45
CA THR A 435 -22.00 -23.02 -8.36
C THR A 435 -21.29 -22.45 -7.13
N LEU A 436 -20.09 -22.93 -6.82
CA LEU A 436 -19.33 -22.56 -5.62
C LEU A 436 -18.05 -21.86 -6.02
N ALA A 437 -17.74 -20.76 -5.33
CA ALA A 437 -16.47 -20.06 -5.48
C ALA A 437 -15.32 -20.91 -4.89
N CYS A 438 -14.15 -20.89 -5.53
CA CYS A 438 -12.96 -21.68 -5.14
C CYS A 438 -12.57 -21.46 -3.66
N GLU A 439 -12.71 -20.23 -3.20
CA GLU A 439 -12.40 -19.75 -1.86
C GLU A 439 -13.21 -20.47 -0.79
N SER A 440 -14.41 -20.96 -1.13
CA SER A 440 -15.27 -21.74 -0.20
C SER A 440 -14.57 -22.99 0.33
N CYS A 441 -13.63 -23.56 -0.43
CA CYS A 441 -12.85 -24.74 -0.03
C CYS A 441 -11.37 -24.40 0.24
N HIS A 442 -10.80 -23.44 -0.48
CA HIS A 442 -9.36 -23.11 -0.38
C HIS A 442 -9.04 -22.05 0.69
N VAL A 443 -10.04 -21.29 1.14
CA VAL A 443 -9.92 -20.29 2.21
C VAL A 443 -11.00 -20.51 3.28
N PRO A 444 -11.07 -21.71 3.90
CA PRO A 444 -12.19 -22.07 4.79
C PRO A 444 -12.13 -21.35 6.14
N GLN A 445 -10.97 -20.80 6.51
CA GLN A 445 -10.75 -20.08 7.76
C GLN A 445 -9.70 -18.98 7.57
N MET A 446 -9.97 -17.81 8.13
CA MET A 446 -9.01 -16.72 8.31
C MET A 446 -8.51 -16.71 9.76
N TYR A 447 -7.25 -16.32 9.99
CA TYR A 447 -6.58 -16.40 11.30
C TYR A 447 -6.18 -15.05 11.88
N ALA A 448 -6.38 -13.96 11.14
CA ALA A 448 -6.10 -12.60 11.60
C ALA A 448 -7.20 -12.07 12.52
#